data_AF-A0A316DIX5-F1
#
_entry.id   AF-A0A316DIX5-F1
#
_cell.length_a   1.000
_cell.length_b   1.000
_cell.length_c   1.000
_cell.angle_alpha   90.00
_cell.angle_beta   90.00
_cell.angle_gamma   90.00
#
_symmetry.space_group_name_H-M   'P 1'
#
loop_
_entity.id
_entity.type
_entity.pdbx_description
1 polymer ?
#
loop_
_entity_poly.entity_id
_entity_poly.type
_entity_poly.pdbx_seq_one_letter_code
_entity_poly.pdbx_strand_id
1 'polypeptide(L)'
;MMSGVTPATETKNISMKADVYSDTNLIGTTNLQIIDESMGCLQGVFLPTDYYFEHIQKFVRKFWKTNKPHFDIWNSLRINIQLENGYFIFAQGGVTFDDSPNFPNEPLRIDVSGVDSHVIEDFFKVLPPKPFLQEPWTTISIEQKIAFEDELRKEIGSTSNQSSFFNFFKSKKQDHILIGFTTSALCKFQSNDDVLFVSRNPKIKSKFVVVHLTWKGNKESGTFPSIRFYESFEQFINLRMKVDIADWDE
;
A
#
# COMPACT_ATOMS: atom_id res chain seq x y z
N MET A 1 -25.92 -42.08 -26.82
CA MET A 1 -25.67 -41.05 -25.79
C MET A 1 -24.24 -40.60 -25.96
N MET A 2 -24.03 -39.44 -26.59
CA MET A 2 -22.69 -38.86 -26.72
C MET A 2 -22.48 -37.90 -25.55
N SER A 3 -21.53 -38.24 -24.69
CA SER A 3 -21.08 -37.41 -23.58
C SER A 3 -20.39 -36.18 -24.14
N GLY A 4 -21.07 -35.03 -24.07
CA GLY A 4 -20.46 -33.74 -24.32
C GLY A 4 -19.45 -33.44 -23.21
N VAL A 5 -18.16 -33.50 -23.56
CA VAL A 5 -17.10 -32.93 -22.73
C VAL A 5 -17.21 -31.42 -22.88
N THR A 6 -17.64 -30.74 -21.83
CA THR A 6 -17.60 -29.28 -21.75
C THR A 6 -16.12 -28.86 -21.73
N PRO A 7 -15.65 -27.96 -22.62
CA PRO A 7 -14.28 -27.49 -22.56
C PRO A 7 -14.10 -26.71 -21.26
N ALA A 8 -13.03 -27.03 -20.52
CA ALA A 8 -12.58 -26.21 -19.42
C ALA A 8 -12.34 -24.80 -19.96
N THR A 9 -13.04 -23.81 -19.40
CA THR A 9 -12.78 -22.40 -19.66
C THR A 9 -11.35 -22.10 -19.25
N GLU A 10 -10.49 -21.93 -20.25
CA GLU A 10 -9.13 -21.43 -20.10
C GLU A 10 -9.23 -20.10 -19.34
N THR A 11 -8.92 -20.16 -18.04
CA THR A 11 -8.99 -18.97 -17.19
C THR A 11 -7.79 -18.14 -17.60
N LYS A 12 -8.01 -17.18 -18.48
CA LYS A 12 -6.97 -16.25 -18.89
C LYS A 12 -6.48 -15.57 -17.62
N ASN A 13 -5.26 -15.92 -17.17
CA ASN A 13 -4.68 -15.31 -15.98
C ASN A 13 -4.60 -13.81 -16.21
N ILE A 14 -5.47 -13.07 -15.55
CA ILE A 14 -5.48 -11.62 -15.61
C ILE A 14 -4.26 -11.19 -14.80
N SER A 15 -3.37 -10.47 -15.47
CA SER A 15 -2.22 -9.83 -14.84
C SER A 15 -2.39 -8.33 -14.90
N MET A 16 -1.81 -7.64 -13.92
CA MET A 16 -1.81 -6.19 -13.84
C MET A 16 -0.39 -5.68 -13.75
N LYS A 17 -0.06 -4.68 -14.57
CA LYS A 17 1.24 -4.02 -14.50
C LYS A 17 1.36 -3.28 -13.18
N ALA A 18 2.57 -3.29 -12.62
CA ALA A 18 2.88 -2.55 -11.42
C ALA A 18 4.31 -2.01 -11.43
N ASP A 19 4.45 -0.82 -10.86
CA ASP A 19 5.72 -0.20 -10.54
C ASP A 19 6.08 -0.52 -9.09
N VAL A 20 7.36 -0.83 -8.85
CA VAL A 20 7.89 -1.17 -7.53
C VAL A 20 8.91 -0.12 -7.12
N TYR A 21 8.70 0.46 -5.94
CA TYR A 21 9.51 1.55 -5.40
C TYR A 21 10.18 1.15 -4.09
N SER A 22 11.33 1.75 -3.81
CA SER A 22 11.95 1.82 -2.48
C SER A 22 12.07 3.29 -2.11
N ASP A 23 11.41 3.69 -1.02
CA ASP A 23 11.07 5.10 -0.77
C ASP A 23 10.37 5.70 -2.00
N THR A 24 10.99 6.69 -2.65
CA THR A 24 10.51 7.33 -3.89
C THR A 24 11.23 6.85 -5.15
N ASN A 25 12.21 5.95 -5.03
CA ASN A 25 13.00 5.51 -6.18
C ASN A 25 12.36 4.28 -6.84
N LEU A 26 12.19 4.32 -8.16
CA LEU A 26 11.73 3.17 -8.94
C LEU A 26 12.83 2.10 -8.97
N ILE A 27 12.55 0.94 -8.39
CA ILE A 27 13.49 -0.19 -8.30
C ILE A 27 13.19 -1.27 -9.34
N GLY A 28 12.02 -1.25 -9.95
CA GLY A 28 11.67 -2.16 -11.04
C GLY A 28 10.19 -2.15 -11.36
N THR A 29 9.81 -2.99 -12.32
CA THR A 29 8.43 -3.20 -12.72
C THR A 29 8.09 -4.69 -12.70
N THR A 30 6.80 -5.01 -12.70
CA THR A 30 6.32 -6.40 -12.70
C THR A 30 4.93 -6.48 -13.33
N ASN A 31 4.58 -7.67 -13.81
CA ASN A 31 3.19 -8.02 -14.11
C ASN A 31 2.72 -8.97 -13.01
N LEU A 32 1.91 -8.47 -12.09
CA LEU A 32 1.39 -9.27 -10.99
C LEU A 32 0.24 -10.15 -11.46
N GLN A 33 0.16 -11.37 -10.95
CA GLN A 33 -0.93 -12.32 -11.15
C GLN A 33 -1.29 -12.99 -9.82
N ILE A 34 -2.53 -13.47 -9.69
CA ILE A 34 -2.99 -14.19 -8.50
C ILE A 34 -2.33 -15.57 -8.45
N ILE A 35 -1.74 -15.91 -7.31
CA ILE A 35 -1.21 -17.27 -7.03
C ILE A 35 -2.04 -17.99 -5.98
N ASP A 36 -2.49 -17.27 -4.95
CA ASP A 36 -3.41 -17.80 -3.94
C ASP A 36 -4.40 -16.70 -3.54
N GLU A 37 -5.63 -16.85 -3.99
CA GLU A 37 -6.71 -15.92 -3.70
C GLU A 37 -7.06 -15.88 -2.20
N SER A 38 -7.09 -17.05 -1.54
CA SER A 38 -7.55 -17.17 -0.16
C SER A 38 -6.63 -16.48 0.84
N MET A 39 -5.35 -16.39 0.48
CA MET A 39 -4.30 -15.73 1.27
C MET A 39 -3.94 -14.34 0.74
N GLY A 40 -4.58 -13.89 -0.35
CA GLY A 40 -4.27 -12.62 -0.99
C GLY A 40 -2.82 -12.56 -1.50
N CYS A 41 -2.35 -13.62 -2.15
CA CYS A 41 -0.98 -13.72 -2.68
C CYS A 41 -0.94 -13.41 -4.17
N LEU A 42 -0.12 -12.42 -4.52
CA LEU A 42 0.23 -12.05 -5.89
C LEU A 42 1.72 -12.33 -6.15
N GLN A 43 2.05 -12.63 -7.40
CA GLN A 43 3.43 -12.86 -7.83
C GLN A 43 3.64 -12.29 -9.22
N GLY A 44 4.87 -11.93 -9.55
CA GLY A 44 5.26 -11.61 -10.92
C GLY A 44 6.75 -11.72 -11.15
N VAL A 45 7.14 -11.74 -12.42
CA VAL A 45 8.55 -11.57 -12.82
C VAL A 45 8.94 -10.12 -12.54
N PHE A 46 9.97 -9.95 -11.72
CA PHE A 46 10.51 -8.64 -11.36
C PHE A 46 11.56 -8.21 -12.38
N LEU A 47 11.33 -7.06 -13.01
CA LEU A 47 12.23 -6.42 -13.95
C LEU A 47 12.94 -5.27 -13.23
N PRO A 48 14.15 -5.49 -12.66
CA PRO A 48 14.85 -4.50 -11.86
C PRO A 48 15.38 -3.33 -12.72
N THR A 49 15.50 -2.16 -12.10
CA THR A 49 16.28 -1.04 -12.64
C THR A 49 17.75 -1.11 -12.19
N ASP A 50 18.62 -0.28 -12.78
CA ASP A 50 20.01 -0.14 -12.31
C ASP A 50 20.07 0.25 -10.82
N TYR A 51 19.14 1.09 -10.37
CA TYR A 51 19.03 1.50 -8.96
C TYR A 51 18.84 0.30 -8.02
N TYR A 52 18.08 -0.73 -8.44
CA TYR A 52 17.93 -1.94 -7.66
C TYR A 52 19.28 -2.64 -7.45
N PHE A 53 20.06 -2.82 -8.52
CA PHE A 53 21.36 -3.50 -8.42
C PHE A 53 22.36 -2.70 -7.57
N GLU A 54 22.40 -1.38 -7.73
CA GLU A 54 23.33 -0.49 -7.04
C GLU A 54 23.00 -0.35 -5.54
N HIS A 55 21.71 -0.27 -5.20
CA HIS A 55 21.29 0.14 -3.86
C HIS A 55 20.52 -0.93 -3.08
N ILE A 56 19.74 -1.79 -3.73
CA ILE A 56 18.73 -2.64 -3.07
C ILE A 56 19.16 -4.10 -2.98
N GLN A 57 19.71 -4.68 -4.05
CA GLN A 57 20.03 -6.10 -4.16
C GLN A 57 20.86 -6.63 -2.99
N LYS A 58 21.84 -5.86 -2.51
CA LYS A 58 22.68 -6.25 -1.36
C LYS A 58 21.85 -6.54 -0.11
N PHE A 59 20.76 -5.79 0.11
CA PHE A 59 19.87 -5.97 1.24
C PHE A 59 18.98 -7.20 1.05
N VAL A 60 18.44 -7.39 -0.15
CA VAL A 60 17.68 -8.60 -0.53
C VAL A 60 18.49 -9.87 -0.30
N ARG A 61 19.69 -9.93 -0.88
CA ARG A 61 20.59 -11.08 -0.73
C ARG A 61 21.02 -11.30 0.71
N LYS A 62 21.23 -10.23 1.48
CA LYS A 62 21.57 -10.34 2.91
C LYS A 62 20.41 -10.87 3.73
N PHE A 63 19.18 -10.46 3.43
CA PHE A 63 17.97 -10.90 4.12
C PHE A 63 17.80 -12.43 4.04
N TRP A 64 18.06 -13.02 2.87
CA TRP A 64 17.94 -14.47 2.65
C TRP A 64 19.13 -15.31 3.11
N LYS A 65 20.30 -14.72 3.33
CA LYS A 65 21.49 -15.46 3.78
C LYS A 65 21.46 -15.83 5.27
N THR A 66 20.53 -15.30 6.05
CA THR A 66 20.48 -15.46 7.51
C THR A 66 19.22 -16.21 7.96
N ASN A 67 19.37 -17.12 8.93
CA ASN A 67 18.24 -17.75 9.62
C ASN A 67 17.53 -16.79 10.59
N LYS A 68 18.05 -15.57 10.76
CA LYS A 68 17.47 -14.48 11.56
C LYS A 68 17.39 -13.22 10.70
N PRO A 69 16.34 -13.06 9.88
CA PRO A 69 16.20 -11.91 8.99
C PRO A 69 16.12 -10.60 9.76
N HIS A 70 16.82 -9.57 9.29
CA HIS A 70 16.81 -8.24 9.89
C HIS A 70 15.62 -7.43 9.36
N PHE A 71 14.44 -7.62 9.95
CA PHE A 71 13.21 -6.94 9.53
C PHE A 71 13.27 -5.41 9.64
N ASP A 72 14.04 -4.85 10.58
CA ASP A 72 14.20 -3.39 10.68
C ASP A 72 14.85 -2.80 9.42
N ILE A 73 15.86 -3.48 8.88
CA ILE A 73 16.52 -3.07 7.63
C ILE A 73 15.54 -3.24 6.47
N TRP A 74 14.79 -4.35 6.43
CA TRP A 74 13.78 -4.58 5.40
C TRP A 74 12.72 -3.47 5.38
N ASN A 75 12.18 -3.14 6.55
CA ASN A 75 11.16 -2.10 6.71
C ASN A 75 11.72 -0.71 6.39
N SER A 76 13.02 -0.47 6.61
CA SER A 76 13.67 0.79 6.25
C SER A 76 13.75 1.02 4.73
N LEU A 77 13.61 -0.03 3.90
CA LEU A 77 13.58 0.12 2.44
C LEU A 77 12.26 0.73 1.93
N ARG A 78 11.22 0.78 2.77
CA ARG A 78 9.87 1.30 2.42
C ARG A 78 9.43 0.85 1.03
N ILE A 79 9.35 -0.46 0.83
CA ILE A 79 8.94 -1.04 -0.45
C ILE A 79 7.47 -0.73 -0.70
N ASN A 80 7.18 -0.12 -1.86
CA ASN A 80 5.84 0.25 -2.29
C ASN A 80 5.56 -0.34 -3.67
N ILE A 81 4.33 -0.75 -3.92
CA ILE A 81 3.90 -1.30 -5.21
C ILE A 81 2.66 -0.53 -5.67
N GLN A 82 2.77 0.11 -6.83
CA GLN A 82 1.68 0.85 -7.46
C GLN A 82 1.20 0.09 -8.69
N LEU A 83 -0.08 -0.30 -8.69
CA LEU A 83 -0.73 -0.90 -9.85
C LEU A 83 -0.95 0.15 -10.95
N GLU A 84 -1.09 -0.29 -12.20
CA GLU A 84 -1.29 0.61 -13.36
C GLU A 84 -2.58 1.45 -13.29
N ASN A 85 -3.57 1.04 -12.47
CA ASN A 85 -4.76 1.85 -12.16
C ASN A 85 -4.50 2.91 -11.05
N GLY A 86 -3.25 3.05 -10.60
CA GLY A 86 -2.80 3.99 -9.58
C GLY A 86 -2.97 3.53 -8.13
N TYR A 87 -3.51 2.33 -7.88
CA TYR A 87 -3.71 1.81 -6.53
C TYR A 87 -2.38 1.34 -5.89
N PHE A 88 -2.10 1.78 -4.67
CA PHE A 88 -0.97 1.26 -3.88
C PHE A 88 -1.36 0.01 -3.08
N ILE A 89 -0.69 -1.11 -3.35
CA ILE A 89 -0.95 -2.35 -2.62
C ILE A 89 -0.49 -2.20 -1.16
N PHE A 90 -1.38 -2.55 -0.23
CA PHE A 90 -1.02 -2.74 1.17
C PHE A 90 -0.79 -4.23 1.45
N ALA A 91 0.46 -4.67 1.35
CA ALA A 91 0.86 -6.07 1.51
C ALA A 91 0.99 -6.42 3.00
N GLN A 92 -0.10 -6.88 3.63
CA GLN A 92 -0.10 -7.17 5.08
C GLN A 92 0.87 -8.29 5.46
N GLY A 93 1.06 -9.28 4.57
CA GLY A 93 2.04 -10.35 4.73
C GLY A 93 3.46 -9.96 4.32
N GLY A 94 3.63 -8.76 3.75
CA GLY A 94 4.90 -8.24 3.26
C GLY A 94 5.12 -8.47 1.77
N VAL A 95 6.24 -7.93 1.31
CA VAL A 95 6.78 -8.08 -0.04
C VAL A 95 8.12 -8.79 0.07
N THR A 96 8.39 -9.72 -0.83
CA THR A 96 9.67 -10.43 -0.92
C THR A 96 10.17 -10.52 -2.35
N PHE A 97 11.49 -10.60 -2.51
CA PHE A 97 12.15 -10.78 -3.80
C PHE A 97 12.93 -12.09 -3.81
N ASP A 98 12.77 -12.89 -4.86
CA ASP A 98 13.60 -14.06 -5.13
C ASP A 98 14.81 -13.59 -5.98
N ASP A 99 15.89 -13.21 -5.29
CA ASP A 99 17.18 -12.83 -5.89
C ASP A 99 18.29 -13.64 -5.21
N SER A 100 18.57 -14.79 -5.79
CA SER A 100 19.61 -15.69 -5.31
C SER A 100 20.88 -15.57 -6.14
N PRO A 101 22.05 -15.30 -5.53
CA PRO A 101 23.31 -15.31 -6.26
C PRO A 101 23.70 -16.69 -6.78
N ASN A 102 23.06 -17.76 -6.29
CA ASN A 102 23.29 -19.12 -6.77
C ASN A 102 22.61 -19.39 -8.12
N PHE A 103 21.61 -18.56 -8.49
CA PHE A 103 20.83 -18.70 -9.70
C PHE A 103 20.84 -17.38 -10.50
N PRO A 104 22.02 -16.90 -10.95
CA PRO A 104 22.15 -15.57 -11.56
C PRO A 104 21.44 -15.41 -12.91
N ASN A 105 21.05 -16.53 -13.54
CA ASN A 105 20.38 -16.54 -14.84
C ASN A 105 18.86 -16.75 -14.71
N GLU A 106 18.34 -16.99 -13.50
CA GLU A 106 16.91 -17.14 -13.30
C GLU A 106 16.23 -15.76 -13.29
N PRO A 107 15.02 -15.63 -13.86
CA PRO A 107 14.25 -14.41 -13.72
C PRO A 107 14.03 -14.08 -12.25
N LEU A 108 14.32 -12.84 -11.86
CA LEU A 108 13.98 -12.36 -10.53
C LEU A 108 12.47 -12.38 -10.35
N ARG A 109 12.03 -12.68 -9.14
CA ARG A 109 10.61 -12.75 -8.80
C ARG A 109 10.29 -11.81 -7.66
N ILE A 110 9.07 -11.26 -7.70
CA ILE A 110 8.48 -10.55 -6.57
C ILE A 110 7.24 -11.31 -6.12
N ASP A 111 7.12 -11.48 -4.81
CA ASP A 111 6.00 -12.11 -4.13
C ASP A 111 5.37 -11.08 -3.18
N VAL A 112 4.05 -10.95 -3.20
CA VAL A 112 3.28 -9.98 -2.43
C VAL A 112 2.18 -10.73 -1.69
N SER A 113 2.15 -10.64 -0.37
CA SER A 113 1.24 -11.45 0.46
C SER A 113 0.30 -10.61 1.30
N GLY A 114 -0.90 -11.16 1.58
CA GLY A 114 -1.90 -10.50 2.41
C GLY A 114 -2.50 -9.26 1.76
N VAL A 115 -2.73 -9.32 0.45
CA VAL A 115 -3.46 -8.31 -0.31
C VAL A 115 -4.94 -8.40 0.00
N ASP A 116 -5.61 -7.25 0.15
CA ASP A 116 -7.05 -7.22 0.44
C ASP A 116 -7.87 -7.87 -0.67
N SER A 117 -8.94 -8.57 -0.26
CA SER A 117 -9.84 -9.25 -1.19
C SER A 117 -10.46 -8.31 -2.23
N HIS A 118 -10.78 -7.06 -1.88
CA HIS A 118 -11.34 -6.12 -2.88
C HIS A 118 -10.37 -5.82 -4.01
N VAL A 119 -9.05 -5.79 -3.74
CA VAL A 119 -8.04 -5.60 -4.79
C VAL A 119 -8.07 -6.79 -5.75
N ILE A 120 -8.15 -8.01 -5.22
CA ILE A 120 -8.20 -9.24 -6.02
C ILE A 120 -9.49 -9.29 -6.86
N GLU A 121 -10.64 -9.11 -6.21
CA GLU A 121 -11.95 -9.17 -6.87
C GLU A 121 -12.14 -8.06 -7.90
N ASP A 122 -11.76 -6.82 -7.58
CA ASP A 122 -12.08 -5.67 -8.41
C ASP A 122 -11.05 -5.46 -9.52
N PHE A 123 -9.77 -5.79 -9.29
CA PHE A 123 -8.69 -5.45 -10.23
C PHE A 123 -8.10 -6.66 -10.97
N PHE A 124 -8.15 -7.86 -10.38
CA PHE A 124 -7.52 -9.05 -10.97
C PHE A 124 -8.53 -10.11 -11.44
N LYS A 125 -9.82 -10.02 -11.10
CA LYS A 125 -10.83 -11.01 -11.51
C LYS A 125 -11.83 -10.53 -12.56
N VAL A 126 -11.86 -9.23 -12.85
CA VAL A 126 -12.77 -8.63 -13.82
C VAL A 126 -11.96 -8.03 -14.98
N LEU A 127 -12.47 -8.22 -16.21
CA LEU A 127 -11.87 -7.65 -17.42
C LEU A 127 -12.92 -6.80 -18.17
N PRO A 128 -12.71 -5.48 -18.32
CA PRO A 128 -11.61 -4.69 -17.76
C PRO A 128 -11.66 -4.59 -16.22
N PRO A 129 -10.51 -4.34 -15.55
CA PRO A 129 -10.48 -4.04 -14.12
C PRO A 129 -11.47 -2.92 -13.77
N LYS A 130 -12.12 -3.01 -12.61
CA LYS A 130 -12.99 -1.92 -12.14
C LYS A 130 -12.15 -0.65 -11.93
N PRO A 131 -12.71 0.54 -12.24
CA PRO A 131 -12.04 1.79 -11.91
C PRO A 131 -11.75 1.86 -10.41
N PHE A 132 -10.53 2.24 -10.04
CA PHE A 132 -10.16 2.45 -8.64
C PHE A 132 -10.89 3.69 -8.08
N LEU A 133 -10.88 4.80 -8.82
CA LEU A 133 -11.43 6.09 -8.38
C LEU A 133 -12.30 6.72 -9.45
N GLN A 134 -13.06 7.73 -9.02
CA GLN A 134 -13.78 8.68 -9.85
C GLN A 134 -13.54 10.07 -9.29
N GLU A 135 -13.52 11.09 -10.15
CA GLU A 135 -13.40 12.49 -9.71
C GLU A 135 -14.51 12.83 -8.72
N PRO A 136 -14.23 13.66 -7.69
CA PRO A 136 -13.00 14.44 -7.46
C PRO A 136 -11.90 13.69 -6.68
N TRP A 137 -11.98 12.36 -6.52
CA TRP A 137 -10.88 11.58 -5.93
C TRP A 137 -9.84 11.22 -6.97
N THR A 138 -8.56 11.39 -6.63
CA THR A 138 -7.43 11.18 -7.55
C THR A 138 -6.37 10.25 -6.99
N THR A 139 -5.71 9.54 -7.90
CA THR A 139 -4.52 8.76 -7.60
C THR A 139 -3.40 9.68 -7.12
N ILE A 140 -2.47 9.10 -6.36
CA ILE A 140 -1.32 9.84 -5.81
C ILE A 140 -0.03 9.30 -6.42
N SER A 141 1.00 10.14 -6.53
CA SER A 141 2.35 9.69 -6.87
C SER A 141 3.04 9.04 -5.66
N ILE A 142 4.18 8.39 -5.89
CA ILE A 142 4.98 7.84 -4.78
C ILE A 142 5.48 8.94 -3.85
N GLU A 143 5.87 10.11 -4.37
CA GLU A 143 6.29 11.26 -3.56
C GLU A 143 5.16 11.75 -2.67
N GLN A 144 3.95 11.87 -3.22
CA GLN A 144 2.76 12.26 -2.45
C GLN A 144 2.43 11.23 -1.38
N LYS A 145 2.44 9.93 -1.72
CA LYS A 145 2.23 8.84 -0.76
C LYS A 145 3.18 8.93 0.42
N ILE A 146 4.48 9.03 0.15
CA ILE A 146 5.51 9.12 1.18
C ILE A 146 5.31 10.37 2.05
N ALA A 147 5.00 11.51 1.42
CA ALA A 147 4.75 12.76 2.13
C ALA A 147 3.51 12.68 3.07
N PHE A 148 2.40 12.12 2.60
CA PHE A 148 1.19 11.96 3.41
C PHE A 148 1.39 11.00 4.59
N GLU A 149 2.09 9.89 4.37
CA GLU A 149 2.39 8.93 5.44
C GLU A 149 3.35 9.51 6.48
N ASP A 150 4.33 10.29 6.04
CA ASP A 150 5.27 10.95 6.94
C ASP A 150 4.58 12.05 7.74
N GLU A 151 3.66 12.81 7.12
CA GLU A 151 2.87 13.83 7.81
C GLU A 151 1.93 13.19 8.85
N LEU A 152 1.18 12.16 8.47
CA LEU A 152 0.33 11.43 9.40
C LEU A 152 1.14 10.86 10.59
N ARG A 153 2.35 10.35 10.34
CA ARG A 153 3.22 9.83 11.40
C ARG A 153 3.66 10.92 12.38
N LYS A 154 3.93 12.14 11.90
CA LYS A 154 4.23 13.31 12.75
C LYS A 154 3.01 13.67 13.60
N GLU A 155 1.82 13.75 13.01
CA GLU A 155 0.57 14.09 13.69
C GLU A 155 0.24 13.10 14.83
N ILE A 156 0.35 11.79 14.55
CA ILE A 156 0.13 10.72 15.55
C ILE A 156 1.16 10.77 16.70
N GLY A 157 2.29 11.47 16.50
CA GLY A 157 3.38 11.54 17.48
C GLY A 157 4.24 10.27 17.52
N SER A 158 4.20 9.47 16.46
CA SER A 158 5.03 8.28 16.28
C SER A 158 6.40 8.64 15.72
N THR A 159 7.10 9.58 16.37
CA THR A 159 8.51 9.88 16.06
C THR A 159 9.42 8.93 16.85
N SER A 160 9.37 7.64 16.53
CA SER A 160 10.44 6.70 16.91
C SER A 160 11.47 6.66 15.78
N ASN A 161 12.69 7.16 16.07
CA ASN A 161 13.94 7.06 15.30
C ASN A 161 14.52 8.36 14.70
N GLN A 162 14.42 9.48 15.42
CA GLN A 162 15.51 10.45 15.40
C GLN A 162 15.99 10.69 16.84
N SER A 163 17.25 10.31 17.07
CA SER A 163 18.13 10.75 18.16
C SER A 163 17.50 10.99 19.54
N SER A 164 17.56 9.94 20.34
CA SER A 164 17.60 9.96 21.80
C SER A 164 18.64 10.96 22.35
N PHE A 165 18.31 12.26 22.53
CA PHE A 165 19.09 13.17 23.39
C PHE A 165 18.33 14.37 24.00
N PHE A 166 17.11 14.70 23.56
CA PHE A 166 16.32 15.84 24.11
C PHE A 166 14.94 15.45 24.69
N ASN A 167 14.80 14.24 25.24
CA ASN A 167 13.52 13.73 25.78
C ASN A 167 13.14 14.25 27.18
N PHE A 168 13.70 15.36 27.66
CA PHE A 168 13.43 15.87 29.02
C PHE A 168 12.17 16.76 29.13
N PHE A 169 11.54 17.12 28.01
CA PHE A 169 10.29 17.88 28.00
C PHE A 169 9.21 17.17 27.18
N LYS A 170 8.72 16.02 27.66
CA LYS A 170 7.52 15.40 27.09
C LYS A 170 6.27 16.02 27.67
N SER A 171 5.72 16.98 26.93
CA SER A 171 4.33 17.39 27.03
C SER A 171 3.40 16.17 26.97
N LYS A 172 2.29 16.24 27.70
CA LYS A 172 1.24 15.20 27.79
C LYS A 172 0.96 14.59 26.41
N LYS A 173 1.23 13.29 26.24
CA LYS A 173 0.75 12.51 25.10
C LYS A 173 -0.78 12.54 25.13
N GLN A 174 -1.39 13.27 24.20
CA GLN A 174 -2.79 13.02 23.84
C GLN A 174 -2.85 11.70 23.08
N ASP A 175 -3.78 10.85 23.46
CA ASP A 175 -4.08 9.58 22.79
C ASP A 175 -4.73 9.90 21.43
N HIS A 176 -3.93 9.94 20.37
CA HIS A 176 -4.45 10.05 19.01
C HIS A 176 -5.14 8.74 18.61
N ILE A 177 -6.33 8.82 18.01
CA ILE A 177 -7.17 7.63 17.71
C ILE A 177 -6.50 6.62 16.76
N LEU A 178 -5.57 7.09 15.92
CA LEU A 178 -4.74 6.25 15.04
C LEU A 178 -3.46 5.70 15.70
N ILE A 179 -3.22 5.92 16.99
CA ILE A 179 -2.10 5.26 17.68
C ILE A 179 -2.28 3.73 17.61
N GLY A 180 -1.24 3.05 17.17
CA GLY A 180 -1.23 1.60 17.01
C GLY A 180 -1.86 1.09 15.70
N PHE A 181 -2.27 1.99 14.81
CA PHE A 181 -2.61 1.60 13.44
C PHE A 181 -1.37 1.55 12.55
N THR A 182 -1.34 0.55 11.67
CA THR A 182 -0.49 0.59 10.47
C THR A 182 -1.30 1.22 9.34
N THR A 183 -0.74 2.20 8.65
CA THR A 183 -1.46 2.96 7.60
C THR A 183 -0.67 3.01 6.30
N SER A 184 -1.37 3.14 5.17
CA SER A 184 -0.79 3.30 3.84
C SER A 184 -1.70 4.18 2.98
N ALA A 185 -1.16 5.28 2.45
CA ALA A 185 -1.95 6.24 1.65
C ALA A 185 -2.32 5.64 0.28
N LEU A 186 -3.54 5.90 -0.18
CA LEU A 186 -4.09 5.36 -1.44
C LEU A 186 -4.44 6.44 -2.46
N CYS A 187 -5.16 7.47 -2.03
CA CYS A 187 -5.69 8.51 -2.90
C CYS A 187 -5.98 9.78 -2.10
N LYS A 188 -6.17 10.89 -2.81
CA LYS A 188 -6.54 12.17 -2.21
C LYS A 188 -7.80 12.73 -2.84
N PHE A 189 -8.50 13.54 -2.07
CA PHE A 189 -9.53 14.43 -2.59
C PHE A 189 -8.87 15.62 -3.30
N GLN A 190 -9.35 16.01 -4.47
CA GLN A 190 -8.75 17.12 -5.22
C GLN A 190 -8.91 18.47 -4.48
N SER A 191 -10.07 18.70 -3.87
CA SER A 191 -10.50 20.03 -3.40
C SER A 191 -10.00 20.40 -2.01
N ASN A 192 -9.40 19.47 -1.26
CA ASN A 192 -8.88 19.72 0.08
C ASN A 192 -7.73 18.74 0.44
N ASP A 193 -7.29 18.77 1.70
CA ASP A 193 -6.22 17.90 2.22
C ASP A 193 -6.71 16.53 2.75
N ASP A 194 -7.89 16.06 2.31
CA ASP A 194 -8.40 14.73 2.67
C ASP A 194 -7.64 13.65 1.90
N VAL A 195 -7.09 12.69 2.65
CA VAL A 195 -6.36 11.54 2.11
C VAL A 195 -6.97 10.26 2.63
N LEU A 196 -7.24 9.32 1.73
CA LEU A 196 -7.67 7.96 2.10
C LEU A 196 -6.43 7.11 2.39
N PHE A 197 -6.46 6.45 3.55
CA PHE A 197 -5.49 5.44 3.94
C PHE A 197 -6.17 4.08 4.10
N VAL A 198 -5.47 3.03 3.66
CA VAL A 198 -5.67 1.70 4.26
C VAL A 198 -5.18 1.78 5.70
N SER A 199 -5.92 1.19 6.64
CA SER A 199 -5.54 1.16 8.05
C SER A 199 -5.74 -0.24 8.65
N ARG A 200 -4.83 -0.66 9.52
CA ARG A 200 -4.90 -1.94 10.24
C ARG A 200 -4.66 -1.74 11.71
N ASN A 201 -5.60 -2.23 12.52
CA ASN A 201 -5.45 -2.35 13.95
C ASN A 201 -6.14 -3.65 14.41
N PRO A 202 -5.45 -4.55 15.15
CA PRO A 202 -6.05 -5.82 15.60
C PRO A 202 -7.32 -5.67 16.44
N LYS A 203 -7.57 -4.48 17.01
CA LYS A 203 -8.70 -4.20 17.91
C LYS A 203 -9.87 -3.51 17.22
N ILE A 204 -9.69 -2.97 16.01
CA ILE A 204 -10.68 -2.13 15.34
C ILE A 204 -10.97 -2.72 13.96
N LYS A 205 -12.26 -2.87 13.63
CA LYS A 205 -12.70 -3.49 12.37
C LYS A 205 -12.46 -2.63 11.14
N SER A 206 -12.38 -1.31 11.32
CA SER A 206 -12.18 -0.35 10.24
C SER A 206 -10.90 -0.65 9.46
N LYS A 207 -11.05 -0.82 8.14
CA LYS A 207 -9.95 -1.12 7.22
C LYS A 207 -9.45 0.09 6.45
N PHE A 208 -10.22 1.18 6.47
CA PHE A 208 -9.93 2.41 5.77
C PHE A 208 -10.22 3.61 6.66
N VAL A 209 -9.50 4.70 6.40
CA VAL A 209 -9.68 5.94 7.12
C VAL A 209 -9.40 7.11 6.18
N VAL A 210 -10.31 8.06 6.14
CA VAL A 210 -10.05 9.38 5.55
C VAL A 210 -9.53 10.28 6.66
N VAL A 211 -8.39 10.89 6.40
CA VAL A 211 -7.74 11.83 7.31
C VAL A 211 -7.58 13.16 6.58
N HIS A 212 -8.08 14.23 7.19
CA HIS A 212 -7.78 15.59 6.76
C HIS A 212 -6.41 15.99 7.30
N LEU A 213 -5.37 15.95 6.47
CA LEU A 213 -4.00 16.23 6.91
C LEU A 213 -3.77 17.74 7.05
N THR A 214 -2.99 18.14 8.04
CA THR A 214 -2.62 19.54 8.26
C THR A 214 -1.12 19.73 8.07
N TRP A 215 -0.73 20.48 7.04
CA TRP A 215 0.69 20.72 6.71
C TRP A 215 1.37 21.80 7.57
N LYS A 216 0.63 22.40 8.50
CA LYS A 216 1.17 23.43 9.40
C LYS A 216 1.96 22.70 10.48
N GLY A 217 3.28 22.84 10.49
CA GLY A 217 4.21 22.13 11.38
C GLY A 217 4.05 22.34 12.89
N ASN A 218 2.93 22.91 13.36
CA ASN A 218 2.56 22.97 14.77
C ASN A 218 1.51 21.91 15.06
N LYS A 219 1.71 21.15 16.13
CA LYS A 219 0.72 20.20 16.63
C LYS A 219 -0.54 20.95 17.06
N GLU A 220 -1.61 20.84 16.29
CA GLU A 220 -2.83 21.59 16.56
C GLU A 220 -3.55 21.04 17.81
N SER A 221 -4.19 21.94 18.57
CA SER A 221 -5.03 21.60 19.71
C SER A 221 -6.48 21.42 19.24
N GLY A 222 -7.07 20.22 19.36
CA GLY A 222 -8.49 19.99 19.07
C GLY A 222 -8.79 18.61 18.48
N THR A 223 -9.98 18.47 17.88
CA THR A 223 -10.49 17.30 17.13
C THR A 223 -9.80 17.12 15.75
N PHE A 224 -8.57 17.58 15.60
CA PHE A 224 -7.79 17.50 14.36
C PHE A 224 -6.62 16.50 14.49
N PRO A 225 -6.24 15.78 13.42
CA PRO A 225 -6.89 15.77 12.10
C PRO A 225 -8.33 15.22 12.17
N SER A 226 -9.21 15.68 11.27
CA SER A 226 -10.56 15.12 11.13
C SER A 226 -10.43 13.72 10.57
N ILE A 227 -10.98 12.74 11.30
CA ILE A 227 -10.83 11.32 10.99
C ILE A 227 -12.19 10.69 10.80
N ARG A 228 -12.37 10.00 9.67
CA ARG A 228 -13.57 9.20 9.40
C ARG A 228 -13.17 7.79 8.98
N PHE A 229 -13.66 6.80 9.72
CA PHE A 229 -13.36 5.39 9.49
C PHE A 229 -14.39 4.72 8.58
N TYR A 230 -13.91 3.72 7.83
CA TYR A 230 -14.73 2.83 7.02
C TYR A 230 -14.29 1.37 7.23
N GLU A 231 -15.24 0.46 7.35
CA GLU A 231 -15.05 -0.98 7.52
C GLU A 231 -14.58 -1.67 6.24
N SER A 232 -14.94 -1.13 5.07
CA SER A 232 -14.58 -1.69 3.76
C SER A 232 -14.38 -0.60 2.71
N PHE A 233 -13.74 -0.98 1.60
CA PHE A 233 -13.58 -0.08 0.45
C PHE A 233 -14.96 0.27 -0.15
N GLU A 234 -15.87 -0.70 -0.22
CA GLU A 234 -17.25 -0.47 -0.64
C GLU A 234 -17.99 0.55 0.26
N GLN A 235 -17.77 0.50 1.58
CA GLN A 235 -18.37 1.47 2.48
C GLN A 235 -17.81 2.88 2.22
N PHE A 236 -16.51 3.01 1.97
CA PHE A 236 -15.91 4.28 1.54
C PHE A 236 -16.53 4.78 0.24
N ILE A 237 -16.67 3.93 -0.78
CA ILE A 237 -17.31 4.27 -2.06
C ILE A 237 -18.72 4.82 -1.80
N ASN A 238 -19.54 4.10 -1.04
CA ASN A 238 -20.95 4.41 -0.88
C ASN A 238 -21.21 5.60 0.04
N LEU A 239 -20.43 5.77 1.12
CA LEU A 239 -20.68 6.80 2.14
C LEU A 239 -19.83 8.06 1.97
N ARG A 240 -18.85 8.05 1.06
CA ARG A 240 -17.98 9.20 0.81
C ARG A 240 -17.82 9.50 -0.66
N MET A 241 -17.22 8.59 -1.43
CA MET A 241 -16.87 8.89 -2.82
C MET A 241 -18.09 9.28 -3.66
N LYS A 242 -19.20 8.53 -3.56
CA LYS A 242 -20.46 8.83 -4.29
C LYS A 242 -21.12 10.14 -3.86
N VAL A 243 -21.02 10.49 -2.58
CA VAL A 243 -21.56 11.75 -2.07
C VAL A 243 -20.74 12.91 -2.62
N ASP A 244 -19.41 12.80 -2.55
CA ASP A 244 -18.53 13.85 -3.05
C ASP A 244 -18.62 14.02 -4.58
N ILE A 245 -18.90 12.96 -5.35
CA ILE A 245 -19.18 13.04 -6.79
C ILE A 245 -20.42 13.90 -7.04
N ALA A 246 -21.51 13.60 -6.34
CA ALA A 246 -22.77 14.34 -6.50
C ALA A 246 -22.59 15.83 -6.15
N ASP A 247 -21.87 16.12 -5.07
CA ASP A 247 -21.57 17.49 -4.63
C ASP A 247 -20.62 18.23 -5.60
N TRP A 248 -19.81 17.51 -6.38
CA TRP A 248 -18.87 18.10 -7.36
C TRP A 248 -19.53 18.41 -8.70
N ASP A 249 -20.54 17.63 -9.08
CA ASP A 249 -21.29 17.80 -10.33
C ASP A 249 -22.37 18.89 -10.23
N GLU A 250 -22.67 19.40 -9.03
CA GLU A 250 -23.57 20.55 -8.76
C GLU A 250 -22.89 21.91 -8.93
#